data_AF-A0AA36DAQ0-F1
#
_entry.id   AF-A0AA36DAQ0-F1
#
_cell.length_a   1.000
_cell.length_b   1.000
_cell.length_c   1.000
_cell.angle_alpha   90.00
_cell.angle_beta   90.00
_cell.angle_gamma   90.00
#
_symmetry.space_group_name_H-M   'P 1'
#
loop_
_entity.id
_entity.type
_entity.pdbx_description
1 polymer ?
#
loop_
_entity_poly.entity_id
_entity_poly.type
_entity_poly.pdbx_seq_one_letter_code
_entity_poly.pdbx_strand_id
1 'polypeptide(L)'
;MDYQAIARLAYYFQISGSSYENHVQGTLFKELHMNGRVGKRKRSENEVSYYSHDNANAYFNWDPVRMDAAAGWTLRAADVAKIFGHLEKYRWTRYRDVTQRSTWKADYGRGIQIGWDGSLYHFGSLAGTEAIGFSKNGVQCALVANIRGQDENILTEWMLQFCQAITGKLTNE
;
A
#
# COMPACT_ATOMS: atom_id res chain seq x y z
N MET A 1 -16.22 11.11 -3.04
CA MET A 1 -15.69 11.73 -1.81
C MET A 1 -16.05 10.78 -0.67
N ASP A 2 -15.11 10.00 -0.15
CA ASP A 2 -15.40 9.01 0.90
C ASP A 2 -15.37 9.70 2.28
N TYR A 3 -16.56 9.92 2.85
CA TYR A 3 -16.74 10.50 4.18
C TYR A 3 -16.12 9.62 5.29
N GLN A 4 -15.85 8.34 5.04
CA GLN A 4 -15.27 7.44 6.05
C GLN A 4 -13.79 7.68 6.30
N ALA A 5 -13.01 8.10 5.29
CA ALA A 5 -11.58 8.38 5.45
C ALA A 5 -11.33 9.60 6.36
N ILE A 6 -12.14 10.66 6.16
CA ILE A 6 -12.10 11.89 6.97
C ILE A 6 -12.52 11.59 8.42
N ALA A 7 -13.53 10.74 8.61
CA ALA A 7 -14.00 10.35 9.95
C ALA A 7 -12.92 9.56 10.72
N ARG A 8 -12.17 8.66 10.07
CA ARG A 8 -11.10 7.87 10.71
C ARG A 8 -9.89 8.73 11.12
N LEU A 9 -9.55 9.73 10.32
CA LEU A 9 -8.50 10.70 10.63
C LEU A 9 -8.83 11.55 11.86
N ALA A 10 -10.02 12.14 11.85
CA ALA A 10 -10.51 12.93 12.98
C ALA A 10 -10.57 12.07 14.24
N TYR A 11 -11.02 10.81 14.11
CA TYR A 11 -11.09 9.85 15.22
C TYR A 11 -9.71 9.48 15.78
N TYR A 12 -8.72 9.17 14.94
CA TYR A 12 -7.37 8.84 15.42
C TYR A 12 -6.72 10.02 16.13
N PHE A 13 -6.80 11.23 15.56
CA PHE A 13 -6.29 12.44 16.20
C PHE A 13 -7.02 12.72 17.52
N GLN A 14 -8.35 12.56 17.54
CA GLN A 14 -9.17 12.78 18.73
C GLN A 14 -8.85 11.82 19.89
N ILE A 15 -8.37 10.60 19.59
CA ILE A 15 -8.02 9.60 20.62
C ILE A 15 -6.57 9.68 21.06
N SER A 16 -5.65 9.94 20.12
CA SER A 16 -4.21 9.87 20.39
C SER A 16 -3.55 11.22 20.70
N GLY A 17 -4.19 12.33 20.32
CA GLY A 17 -3.58 13.66 20.36
C GLY A 17 -2.44 13.86 19.35
N SER A 18 -2.17 12.89 18.46
CA SER A 18 -1.11 12.93 17.45
C SER A 18 -1.68 12.83 16.05
N SER A 19 -1.02 13.46 15.06
CA SER A 19 -1.40 13.26 13.66
C SER A 19 -1.17 11.81 13.25
N TYR A 20 -1.98 11.31 12.32
CA TYR A 20 -1.82 9.95 11.81
C TYR A 20 -0.43 9.74 11.19
N GLU A 21 0.07 10.74 10.45
CA GLU A 21 1.43 10.73 9.91
C GLU A 21 2.49 10.58 11.01
N ASN A 22 2.43 11.39 12.08
CA ASN A 22 3.40 11.31 13.18
C ASN A 22 3.35 9.95 13.89
N HIS A 23 2.16 9.38 14.04
CA HIS A 23 2.03 8.05 14.61
C HIS A 23 2.72 6.97 13.75
N VAL A 24 2.46 6.95 12.45
CA VAL A 24 3.06 5.99 11.52
C VAL A 24 4.58 6.16 11.46
N GLN A 25 5.07 7.41 11.44
CA GLN A 25 6.49 7.73 11.52
C GLN A 25 7.15 7.18 12.79
N GLY A 26 6.53 7.43 13.95
CA GLY A 26 7.06 7.05 15.26
C GLY A 26 6.95 5.55 15.59
N THR A 27 6.10 4.82 14.87
CA THR A 27 5.87 3.39 15.08
C THR A 27 6.48 2.56 13.94
N LEU A 28 5.72 2.35 12.87
CA LEU A 28 6.08 1.45 11.79
C LEU A 28 7.35 1.90 11.05
N PHE A 29 7.46 3.17 10.69
CA PHE A 29 8.59 3.63 9.87
C PHE A 29 9.90 3.66 10.65
N LYS A 30 9.85 4.07 11.92
CA LYS A 30 10.99 3.99 12.82
C LYS A 30 11.46 2.54 13.00
N GLU A 31 10.54 1.62 13.23
CA GLU A 31 10.84 0.18 13.39
C GLU A 31 11.47 -0.43 12.13
N LEU A 32 11.03 0.01 10.95
CA LEU A 32 11.49 -0.52 9.66
C LEU A 32 12.59 0.31 8.99
N HIS A 33 13.10 1.36 9.66
CA HIS A 33 14.09 2.29 9.12
C HIS A 33 13.68 2.82 7.73
N MET A 34 12.45 3.33 7.65
CA MET A 34 11.84 3.84 6.42
C MET A 34 11.64 5.35 6.50
N ASN A 35 11.64 5.98 5.33
CA ASN A 35 11.25 7.38 5.18
C ASN A 35 10.10 7.44 4.19
N GLY A 36 8.90 7.71 4.69
CA GLY A 36 7.73 8.02 3.88
C GLY A 36 7.14 9.35 4.30
N ARG A 37 6.08 9.78 3.62
CA ARG A 37 5.29 10.93 4.02
C ARG A 37 3.91 10.86 3.40
N VAL A 38 2.98 11.61 3.96
CA VAL A 38 1.71 11.87 3.31
C VAL A 38 1.94 12.88 2.17
N GLY A 39 1.39 12.59 0.99
CA GLY A 39 1.39 13.49 -0.15
C GLY A 39 0.71 14.80 0.22
N LYS A 40 1.22 15.93 -0.29
CA LYS A 40 0.62 17.25 -0.07
C LYS A 40 -0.25 17.63 -1.27
N ARG A 41 -0.61 18.91 -1.43
CA ARG A 41 -1.28 19.40 -2.64
C ARG A 41 -0.38 19.42 -3.89
N LYS A 42 0.92 19.27 -3.71
CA LYS A 42 1.91 19.23 -4.79
C LYS A 42 2.92 18.12 -4.52
N ARG A 43 3.39 17.50 -5.61
CA ARG A 43 4.49 16.56 -5.65
C ARG A 43 5.75 17.20 -5.04
N SER A 44 6.55 16.43 -4.30
CA SER A 44 7.89 16.89 -3.89
C SER A 44 8.91 16.72 -5.01
N GLU A 45 10.07 17.37 -4.88
CA GLU A 45 11.21 17.17 -5.79
C GLU A 45 11.69 15.70 -5.89
N ASN A 46 11.71 14.96 -4.78
CA ASN A 46 12.24 13.59 -4.70
C ASN A 46 11.22 12.48 -5.05
N GLU A 47 10.11 12.84 -5.69
CA GLU A 47 9.03 11.92 -6.05
C GLU A 47 8.98 11.76 -7.57
N VAL A 48 8.53 10.63 -8.07
CA VAL A 48 8.44 10.39 -9.51
C VAL A 48 7.48 11.35 -10.19
N SER A 49 7.75 11.71 -11.45
CA SER A 49 6.73 12.32 -12.31
C SER A 49 5.65 11.29 -12.63
N TYR A 50 4.39 11.71 -12.57
CA TYR A 50 3.25 10.85 -12.87
C TYR A 50 2.81 11.06 -14.32
N TYR A 51 2.53 9.97 -15.01
CA TYR A 51 2.12 9.98 -16.41
C TYR A 51 0.73 9.37 -16.56
N SER A 52 0.01 9.87 -17.55
CA SER A 52 -1.31 9.39 -17.91
C SER A 52 -1.68 9.93 -19.28
N HIS A 53 -2.47 9.16 -20.02
CA HIS A 53 -2.91 9.54 -21.36
C HIS A 53 -4.02 10.60 -21.33
N ASP A 54 -4.74 10.70 -20.22
CA ASP A 54 -5.84 11.65 -19.94
C ASP A 54 -5.43 12.78 -18.98
N ASN A 55 -4.12 12.91 -18.69
CA ASN A 55 -3.55 13.88 -17.75
C ASN A 55 -4.02 13.72 -16.29
N ALA A 56 -4.64 12.59 -15.93
CA ALA A 56 -4.98 12.25 -14.56
C ALA A 56 -3.71 11.99 -13.73
N ASN A 57 -3.65 12.54 -12.51
CA ASN A 57 -2.63 12.17 -11.53
C ASN A 57 -3.17 12.32 -10.10
N ALA A 58 -2.41 11.78 -9.13
CA ALA A 58 -2.76 11.69 -7.73
C ALA A 58 -3.03 13.05 -7.05
N TYR A 59 -2.63 14.17 -7.67
CA TYR A 59 -2.77 15.53 -7.12
C TYR A 59 -3.85 16.36 -7.79
N PHE A 60 -4.37 15.95 -8.95
CA PHE A 60 -5.36 16.74 -9.69
C PHE A 60 -6.79 16.51 -9.19
N ASN A 61 -7.17 15.24 -9.02
CA ASN A 61 -8.55 14.87 -8.67
C ASN A 61 -8.72 14.50 -7.19
N TRP A 62 -7.63 14.47 -6.42
CA TRP A 62 -7.58 13.98 -5.06
C TRP A 62 -6.76 14.91 -4.17
N ASP A 63 -7.11 14.98 -2.89
CA ASP A 63 -6.30 15.61 -1.85
C ASP A 63 -5.61 14.50 -1.04
N PRO A 64 -4.32 14.22 -1.28
CA PRO A 64 -3.66 13.07 -0.65
C PRO A 64 -3.62 13.17 0.88
N VAL A 65 -3.64 14.38 1.44
CA VAL A 65 -3.73 14.59 2.89
C VAL A 65 -5.03 14.04 3.45
N ARG A 66 -6.12 14.12 2.70
CA ARG A 66 -7.43 13.57 3.10
C ARG A 66 -7.55 12.07 2.85
N MET A 67 -6.53 11.46 2.25
CA MET A 67 -6.47 10.05 1.91
C MET A 67 -5.34 9.31 2.65
N ASP A 68 -4.70 9.90 3.65
CA ASP A 68 -3.56 9.29 4.34
C ASP A 68 -3.85 7.90 4.92
N ALA A 69 -5.07 7.64 5.39
CA ALA A 69 -5.50 6.33 5.89
C ALA A 69 -5.92 5.34 4.78
N ALA A 70 -5.94 5.76 3.52
CA ALA A 70 -6.42 4.97 2.38
C ALA A 70 -5.35 4.77 1.28
N ALA A 71 -4.76 5.85 0.76
CA ALA A 71 -3.77 5.76 -0.32
C ALA A 71 -2.81 6.98 -0.42
N GLY A 72 -2.86 7.92 0.52
CA GLY A 72 -2.15 9.20 0.44
C GLY A 72 -0.65 9.17 0.72
N TRP A 73 -0.04 7.99 0.87
CA TRP A 73 1.37 7.87 1.24
C TRP A 73 2.29 7.80 0.02
N THR A 74 3.37 8.56 0.06
CA THR A 74 4.49 8.45 -0.88
C THR A 74 5.60 7.61 -0.25
N LEU A 75 5.90 6.46 -0.87
CA LEU A 75 6.91 5.50 -0.41
C LEU A 75 7.80 5.04 -1.57
N ARG A 76 8.99 4.53 -1.25
CA ARG A 76 9.82 3.78 -2.19
C ARG A 76 9.33 2.34 -2.30
N ALA A 77 9.46 1.72 -3.47
CA ALA A 77 9.13 0.31 -3.65
C ALA A 77 9.86 -0.61 -2.62
N ALA A 78 11.14 -0.34 -2.35
CA ALA A 78 11.89 -1.07 -1.34
C ALA A 78 11.29 -0.98 0.07
N ASP A 79 10.70 0.15 0.44
CA ASP A 79 10.06 0.33 1.75
C ASP A 79 8.70 -0.39 1.80
N VAL A 80 7.97 -0.44 0.69
CA VAL A 80 6.77 -1.28 0.56
C VAL A 80 7.14 -2.76 0.76
N ALA A 81 8.22 -3.25 0.15
CA ALA A 81 8.68 -4.62 0.35
C ALA A 81 9.02 -4.91 1.83
N LYS A 82 9.66 -3.97 2.55
CA LYS A 82 9.93 -4.11 3.99
C LYS A 82 8.64 -4.25 4.81
N ILE A 83 7.62 -3.43 4.53
CA ILE A 83 6.31 -3.53 5.19
C ILE A 83 5.74 -4.94 5.01
N PHE A 84 5.77 -5.45 3.78
CA PHE A 84 5.24 -6.77 3.45
C PHE A 84 6.00 -7.92 4.10
N GLY A 85 7.33 -7.84 4.16
CA GLY A 85 8.15 -8.81 4.89
C GLY A 85 7.90 -8.78 6.38
N HIS A 86 7.72 -7.59 6.96
CA HIS A 86 7.37 -7.44 8.37
C HIS A 86 5.97 -8.00 8.67
N LEU A 87 5.00 -7.72 7.81
CA LEU A 87 3.64 -8.24 7.92
C LEU A 87 3.64 -9.77 7.87
N GLU A 88 4.34 -10.38 6.90
CA GLU A 88 4.45 -11.83 6.79
C GLU A 88 5.12 -12.46 8.02
N LYS A 89 6.24 -11.90 8.48
CA LYS A 89 7.00 -12.39 9.64
C LYS A 89 6.15 -12.49 10.90
N TYR A 90 5.26 -11.52 11.12
CA TYR A 90 4.43 -11.45 12.33
C TYR A 90 2.94 -11.74 12.08
N ARG A 91 2.59 -12.36 10.94
CA ARG A 91 1.19 -12.60 10.54
C ARG A 91 0.40 -13.48 11.51
N TRP A 92 1.08 -14.34 12.26
CA TRP A 92 0.42 -15.25 13.22
C TRP A 92 0.39 -14.73 14.65
N THR A 93 1.07 -13.62 14.91
CA THR A 93 1.18 -13.03 16.25
C THR A 93 0.61 -11.61 16.23
N ARG A 94 1.44 -10.61 15.99
CA ARG A 94 1.08 -9.18 16.03
C ARG A 94 -0.01 -8.82 15.01
N TYR A 95 -0.02 -9.47 13.84
CA TYR A 95 -0.89 -9.11 12.73
C TYR A 95 -1.94 -10.16 12.40
N ARG A 96 -2.24 -11.07 13.34
CA ARG A 96 -3.24 -12.13 13.13
C ARG A 96 -4.58 -11.60 12.63
N ASP A 97 -5.08 -10.53 13.25
CA ASP A 97 -6.37 -9.94 12.89
C ASP A 97 -6.34 -9.22 11.54
N VAL A 98 -5.16 -8.78 11.09
CA VAL A 98 -4.98 -8.14 9.78
C VAL A 98 -5.04 -9.18 8.68
N THR A 99 -4.36 -10.31 8.89
CA THR A 99 -4.23 -11.40 7.91
C THR A 99 -5.28 -12.50 8.06
N GLN A 100 -6.29 -12.30 8.92
CA GLN A 100 -7.43 -13.18 9.00
C GLN A 100 -8.38 -12.93 7.83
N ARG A 101 -8.74 -13.97 7.09
CA ARG A 101 -9.71 -13.90 5.98
C ARG A 101 -11.07 -13.42 6.51
N SER A 102 -11.69 -12.53 5.76
CA SER A 102 -13.06 -12.06 5.98
C SER A 102 -14.06 -13.16 5.66
N THR A 103 -15.14 -13.21 6.43
CA THR A 103 -16.29 -14.09 6.14
C THR A 103 -17.06 -13.67 4.89
N TRP A 104 -16.92 -12.42 4.45
CA TRP A 104 -17.61 -11.86 3.28
C TRP A 104 -16.80 -11.99 1.99
N LYS A 105 -15.46 -11.96 2.11
CA LYS A 105 -14.55 -12.02 0.97
C LYS A 105 -13.34 -12.86 1.37
N ALA A 106 -13.35 -14.12 0.95
CA ALA A 106 -12.40 -15.12 1.42
C ALA A 106 -10.95 -14.76 1.08
N ASP A 107 -10.69 -14.02 0.00
CA ASP A 107 -9.38 -13.55 -0.43
C ASP A 107 -8.97 -12.19 0.18
N TYR A 108 -9.63 -11.72 1.24
CA TYR A 108 -9.37 -10.41 1.83
C TYR A 108 -9.41 -10.40 3.36
N GLY A 109 -8.41 -9.79 3.98
CA GLY A 109 -8.35 -9.49 5.42
C GLY A 109 -8.68 -8.03 5.72
N ARG A 110 -8.09 -7.46 6.77
CA ARG A 110 -8.29 -6.04 7.11
C ARG A 110 -7.32 -5.17 6.31
N GLY A 111 -7.72 -4.79 5.09
CA GLY A 111 -6.90 -3.94 4.22
C GLY A 111 -5.74 -4.68 3.57
N ILE A 112 -5.86 -5.99 3.39
CA ILE A 112 -4.85 -6.83 2.73
C ILE A 112 -5.51 -7.95 1.94
N GLN A 113 -5.04 -8.23 0.73
CA GLN A 113 -5.43 -9.41 -0.03
C GLN A 113 -4.65 -10.64 0.45
N ILE A 114 -5.31 -11.79 0.46
CA ILE A 114 -4.77 -13.07 0.93
C ILE A 114 -4.97 -14.12 -0.17
N GLY A 115 -3.89 -14.45 -0.88
CA GLY A 115 -3.92 -15.44 -1.94
C GLY A 115 -4.24 -16.83 -1.40
N TRP A 116 -4.85 -17.70 -2.22
CA TRP A 116 -5.14 -19.09 -1.85
C TRP A 116 -3.89 -19.90 -1.51
N ASP A 117 -2.77 -19.49 -2.07
CA ASP A 117 -1.43 -20.02 -1.81
C ASP A 117 -0.78 -19.45 -0.53
N GLY A 118 -1.53 -18.66 0.27
CA GLY A 118 -1.07 -18.06 1.50
C GLY A 118 -0.22 -16.79 1.33
N SER A 119 -0.10 -16.27 0.10
CA SER A 119 0.54 -14.98 -0.17
C SER A 119 -0.25 -13.83 0.45
N LEU A 120 0.46 -12.76 0.84
CA LEU A 120 -0.12 -11.51 1.28
C LEU A 120 0.21 -10.45 0.24
N TYR A 121 -0.78 -9.71 -0.25
CA TYR A 121 -0.54 -8.64 -1.23
C TYR A 121 -1.52 -7.48 -1.09
N HIS A 122 -1.18 -6.33 -1.66
CA HIS A 122 -2.08 -5.21 -1.80
C HIS A 122 -1.80 -4.43 -3.07
N PHE A 123 -2.86 -4.06 -3.79
CA PHE A 123 -2.79 -3.21 -4.95
C PHE A 123 -2.90 -1.73 -4.57
N GLY A 124 -1.98 -0.92 -5.04
CA GLY A 124 -2.12 0.53 -5.09
C GLY A 124 -2.60 0.93 -6.47
N SER A 125 -3.69 1.67 -6.55
CA SER A 125 -4.22 2.18 -7.81
C SER A 125 -4.76 3.58 -7.57
N LEU A 126 -3.99 4.58 -7.95
CA LEU A 126 -4.37 5.99 -7.96
C LEU A 126 -4.08 6.57 -9.33
N ALA A 127 -4.82 7.58 -9.77
CA ALA A 127 -4.51 8.28 -11.02
C ALA A 127 -3.00 8.61 -11.10
N GLY A 128 -2.37 8.26 -12.22
CA GLY A 128 -0.94 8.40 -12.44
C GLY A 128 -0.05 7.31 -11.84
N THR A 129 -0.56 6.37 -11.03
CA THR A 129 0.26 5.32 -10.41
C THR A 129 -0.47 4.00 -10.16
N GLU A 130 0.19 2.89 -10.52
CA GLU A 130 -0.19 1.54 -10.10
C GLU A 130 0.95 0.91 -9.32
N ALA A 131 0.64 0.12 -8.30
CA ALA A 131 1.63 -0.52 -7.45
C ALA A 131 1.13 -1.85 -6.89
N ILE A 132 2.07 -2.70 -6.50
CA ILE A 132 1.82 -3.85 -5.64
C ILE A 132 2.86 -3.90 -4.53
N GLY A 133 2.41 -4.28 -3.33
CA GLY A 133 3.28 -4.92 -2.34
C GLY A 133 2.85 -6.38 -2.19
N PHE A 134 3.81 -7.28 -2.06
CA PHE A 134 3.61 -8.72 -2.05
C PHE A 134 4.62 -9.41 -1.13
N SER A 135 4.18 -10.43 -0.40
CA SER A 135 5.04 -11.34 0.36
C SER A 135 4.53 -12.77 0.27
N LYS A 136 5.46 -13.71 0.11
CA LYS A 136 5.19 -15.14 0.23
C LYS A 136 6.47 -15.92 0.56
N ASN A 137 6.38 -16.79 1.55
CA ASN A 137 7.42 -17.74 1.96
C ASN A 137 8.78 -17.05 2.20
N GLY A 138 8.75 -15.86 2.80
CA GLY A 138 9.98 -15.11 3.10
C GLY A 138 10.55 -14.32 1.92
N VAL A 139 9.91 -14.35 0.75
CA VAL A 139 10.26 -13.50 -0.40
C VAL A 139 9.31 -12.31 -0.49
N GLN A 140 9.87 -11.10 -0.59
CA GLN A 140 9.11 -9.86 -0.74
C GLN A 140 9.29 -9.27 -2.14
N CYS A 141 8.20 -8.78 -2.71
CA CYS A 141 8.17 -8.15 -4.02
C CYS A 141 7.36 -6.86 -3.93
N ALA A 142 7.88 -5.78 -4.50
CA ALA A 142 7.13 -4.53 -4.65
C ALA A 142 7.43 -3.91 -6.00
N LEU A 143 6.39 -3.53 -6.72
CA LEU A 143 6.47 -2.88 -8.02
C LEU A 143 5.68 -1.58 -7.95
N VAL A 144 6.18 -0.56 -8.62
CA VAL A 144 5.51 0.73 -8.78
C VAL A 144 5.68 1.16 -10.23
N ALA A 145 4.57 1.49 -10.87
CA ALA A 145 4.51 2.12 -12.18
C ALA A 145 3.93 3.51 -12.01
N ASN A 146 4.63 4.53 -12.51
CA ASN A 146 4.20 5.92 -12.48
C ASN A 146 3.32 6.28 -13.70
N ILE A 147 2.51 5.34 -14.16
CA ILE A 147 1.58 5.51 -15.27
C ILE A 147 0.23 4.84 -14.96
N ARG A 148 -0.86 5.61 -15.10
CA ARG A 148 -2.25 5.15 -15.04
C ARG A 148 -3.17 6.33 -15.39
N GLY A 149 -4.17 6.18 -16.24
CA GLY A 149 -5.20 7.22 -16.34
C GLY A 149 -6.22 7.13 -15.21
N GLN A 150 -7.37 7.76 -15.38
CA GLN A 150 -8.40 7.83 -14.36
C GLN A 150 -9.12 6.48 -14.17
N ASP A 151 -9.44 5.81 -15.27
CA ASP A 151 -10.29 4.61 -15.29
C ASP A 151 -9.51 3.30 -15.56
N GLU A 152 -8.23 3.36 -15.96
CA GLU A 152 -7.41 2.15 -16.15
C GLU A 152 -6.99 1.53 -14.82
N ASN A 153 -6.86 0.21 -14.75
CA ASN A 153 -6.17 -0.49 -13.65
C ASN A 153 -5.64 -1.82 -14.19
N ILE A 154 -4.72 -1.75 -15.14
CA ILE A 154 -4.36 -2.89 -16.00
C ILE A 154 -3.02 -3.50 -15.56
N LEU A 155 -2.13 -2.72 -14.96
CA LEU A 155 -0.79 -3.18 -14.60
C LEU A 155 -0.80 -4.04 -13.33
N THR A 156 -1.72 -3.81 -12.39
CA THR A 156 -1.81 -4.54 -11.13
C THR A 156 -1.93 -6.06 -11.32
N GLU A 157 -2.68 -6.53 -12.31
CA GLU A 157 -2.79 -7.97 -12.61
C GLU A 157 -1.45 -8.55 -13.10
N TRP A 158 -0.79 -7.87 -14.03
CA TRP A 158 0.54 -8.27 -14.51
C TRP A 158 1.57 -8.26 -13.38
N MET A 159 1.54 -7.24 -12.53
CA MET A 159 2.42 -7.11 -11.36
C MET A 159 2.22 -8.28 -10.38
N LEU A 160 0.97 -8.71 -10.14
CA LEU A 160 0.68 -9.88 -9.31
C LEU A 160 1.26 -11.15 -9.92
N GLN A 161 1.04 -11.39 -11.21
CA GLN A 161 1.59 -12.56 -11.91
C GLN A 161 3.12 -12.59 -11.85
N PHE A 162 3.77 -11.43 -12.00
CA PHE A 162 5.22 -11.31 -11.86
C PHE A 162 5.69 -11.68 -10.46
N CYS A 163 5.09 -11.12 -9.40
CA CYS A 163 5.48 -11.45 -8.03
C CYS A 163 5.21 -12.93 -7.70
N GLN A 164 4.11 -13.51 -8.19
CA GLN A 164 3.83 -14.94 -8.06
C GLN A 164 4.87 -15.80 -8.78
N ALA A 165 5.30 -15.42 -9.98
CA ALA A 165 6.31 -16.15 -10.74
C ALA A 165 7.67 -16.16 -10.04
N ILE A 166 8.11 -15.03 -9.47
CA ILE A 166 9.37 -14.94 -8.75
C ILE A 166 9.32 -15.73 -7.44
N THR A 167 8.24 -15.58 -6.67
CA THR A 167 8.12 -16.29 -5.39
C THR A 167 7.87 -17.79 -5.54
N GLY A 168 7.22 -18.23 -6.63
CA GLY A 168 7.01 -19.65 -6.93
C GLY A 168 8.25 -20.37 -7.46
N LYS A 169 9.19 -19.66 -8.10
CA LYS A 169 10.46 -20.26 -8.56
C LYS A 169 11.46 -20.48 -7.42
N LEU A 170 11.47 -19.60 -6.41
CA LEU A 170 12.42 -19.63 -5.29
C LEU A 170 12.08 -20.65 -4.19
N THR A 171 10.94 -21.35 -4.28
CA THR A 171 10.51 -22.35 -3.28
C THR A 171 10.72 -23.80 -3.75
N ASN A 172 11.23 -24.00 -4.97
CA ASN A 172 11.49 -25.33 -5.56
C ASN A 172 12.99 -25.69 -5.58
N GLU A 173 13.81 -24.94 -4.83
CA GLU A 173 15.21 -25.25 -4.50
C GLU A 173 15.32 -25.64 -3.02
#